data_AF-A0A2J4XW22-F1
#
_entry.id   AF-A0A2J4XW22-F1
#
_cell.length_a   1.000
_cell.length_b   1.000
_cell.length_c   1.000
_cell.angle_alpha   90.00
_cell.angle_beta   90.00
_cell.angle_gamma   90.00
#
_symmetry.space_group_name_H-M   'P 1'
#
loop_
_entity.id
_entity.type
_entity.pdbx_description
1 polymer ?
#
loop_
_entity_poly.entity_id
_entity_poly.type
_entity_poly.pdbx_seq_one_letter_code
_entity_poly.pdbx_strand_id
1 'polypeptide(L)' 'MSNRLTQQLDIDYPIIQAPMAGVSTPELAAAVSGAGALGSLGLGSSTVEQAETLINR' A
#
# COMPACT_ATOMS: atom_id res chain seq x y z
N MET A 1 -18.70 6.48 -2.23
CA MET A 1 -18.85 7.71 -3.05
C MET A 1 -17.76 7.66 -4.11
N SER A 2 -18.08 7.65 -5.40
CA SER A 2 -17.06 7.62 -6.46
C SER A 2 -16.50 9.02 -6.68
N ASN A 3 -15.17 9.17 -6.71
CA ASN A 3 -14.47 10.41 -7.04
C ASN A 3 -13.27 10.12 -7.97
N ARG A 4 -12.55 11.18 -8.36
CA ARG A 4 -11.40 11.05 -9.26
C ARG A 4 -10.32 10.09 -8.72
N LEU A 5 -10.01 10.15 -7.42
CA LEU A 5 -8.97 9.32 -6.80
C LEU A 5 -9.34 7.84 -6.80
N THR A 6 -10.56 7.51 -6.35
CA THR A 6 -11.06 6.13 -6.31
C THR A 6 -11.12 5.50 -7.70
N GLN A 7 -11.48 6.28 -8.72
CA GLN A 7 -11.51 5.82 -10.11
C GLN A 7 -10.12 5.62 -10.72
N GLN A 8 -9.16 6.50 -10.40
CA GLN A 8 -7.81 6.41 -10.95
C GLN A 8 -7.00 5.24 -10.37
N LEU A 9 -7.27 4.86 -9.11
CA LEU A 9 -6.52 3.83 -8.39
C LEU A 9 -7.26 2.50 -8.25
N ASP A 10 -8.50 2.42 -8.74
CA ASP A 10 -9.38 1.25 -8.61
C ASP A 10 -9.55 0.78 -7.15
N ILE A 11 -9.99 1.71 -6.29
CA ILE A 11 -10.23 1.49 -4.85
C ILE A 11 -11.60 2.02 -4.44
N ASP A 12 -12.21 1.44 -3.40
CA ASP A 12 -13.54 1.82 -2.91
C ASP A 12 -13.53 3.09 -2.04
N TYR A 13 -12.48 3.26 -1.25
CA TYR A 13 -12.33 4.35 -0.28
C TYR A 13 -11.17 5.27 -0.67
N PRO A 14 -11.35 6.61 -0.62
CA PRO A 14 -10.28 7.57 -0.91
C PRO A 14 -9.31 7.71 0.27
N ILE A 15 -8.82 6.58 0.78
CA ILE A 15 -7.91 6.47 1.92
C ILE A 15 -6.61 5.84 1.42
N ILE A 16 -5.50 6.44 1.81
CA ILE A 16 -4.16 5.93 1.52
C ILE A 16 -3.47 5.68 2.85
N GLN A 17 -3.06 4.44 3.11
CA GLN A 17 -2.20 4.12 4.24
C GLN A 17 -0.80 4.68 3.95
N ALA A 18 -0.28 5.54 4.83
CA ALA A 18 1.00 6.21 4.61
C ALA A 18 2.18 5.22 4.61
N PRO A 19 3.09 5.26 3.63
CA PRO A 19 4.27 4.40 3.65
C PRO A 19 5.21 4.82 4.81
N MET A 20 5.41 3.92 5.77
CA MET A 20 6.23 4.17 6.96
C MET A 20 7.29 3.08 7.10
N ALA A 21 8.55 3.40 6.83
CA ALA A 21 9.65 2.45 6.99
C ALA A 21 9.72 1.95 8.45
N GLY A 22 9.77 0.63 8.63
CA GLY A 22 9.75 -0.01 9.96
C GLY A 22 8.37 -0.16 10.60
N VAL A 23 7.29 0.34 9.97
CA VAL A 23 5.90 0.19 10.47
C VAL A 23 4.99 -0.45 9.42
N SER A 24 5.05 0.01 8.16
CA SER A 24 4.33 -0.58 7.03
C SER A 24 4.87 -1.99 6.72
N THR A 25 4.15 -3.02 7.16
CA THR A 25 4.44 -4.42 6.79
C THR A 25 3.63 -4.85 5.56
N PRO A 26 4.04 -5.92 4.85
CA PRO A 26 3.22 -6.52 3.77
C PRO A 26 1.80 -6.87 4.21
N GLU A 27 1.64 -7.40 5.41
CA GLU A 27 0.33 -7.78 5.97
C GLU A 27 -0.55 -6.55 6.21
N LEU A 28 0.02 -5.44 6.68
CA LEU A 28 -0.71 -4.18 6.84
C LEU A 28 -1.14 -3.61 5.48
N ALA A 29 -0.23 -3.55 4.52
CA ALA A 29 -0.53 -3.05 3.18
C ALA A 29 -1.62 -3.91 2.51
N ALA A 30 -1.49 -5.24 2.58
CA ALA A 30 -2.49 -6.18 2.07
C ALA A 30 -3.84 -6.05 2.77
N ALA A 31 -3.87 -5.88 4.09
CA ALA A 31 -5.11 -5.70 4.84
C ALA A 31 -5.85 -4.42 4.43
N VAL A 32 -5.14 -3.31 4.23
CA VAL A 32 -5.73 -2.05 3.76
C VAL A 32 -6.26 -2.19 2.33
N SER A 33 -5.47 -2.80 1.44
CA SER A 33 -5.89 -3.08 0.07
C SER A 33 -7.11 -3.99 0.01
N GLY A 34 -7.13 -5.07 0.80
CA GLY A 34 -8.27 -5.99 0.91
C GLY A 34 -9.51 -5.36 1.54
N ALA A 35 -9.37 -4.25 2.28
CA ALA A 35 -10.46 -3.46 2.80
C ALA A 35 -10.98 -2.39 1.80
N GLY A 36 -10.41 -2.29 0.60
CA GLY A 36 -10.86 -1.37 -0.46
C GLY A 36 -10.19 0.01 -0.44
N ALA A 37 -9.05 0.16 0.23
CA ALA A 37 -8.24 1.40 0.24
C ALA A 37 -6.86 1.14 -0.38
N LEU A 38 -5.98 2.15 -0.50
CA LEU A 38 -4.62 1.93 -1.00
C LEU A 38 -3.64 1.59 0.14
N GLY A 39 -3.15 0.35 0.19
CA GLY A 39 -2.04 -0.06 1.05
C GLY A 39 -0.68 0.35 0.50
N SER A 40 0.28 0.71 1.37
CA SER A 40 1.61 1.18 0.95
C SER A 40 2.76 0.52 1.74
N LEU A 41 3.88 0.29 1.06
CA LEU A 41 5.12 -0.18 1.68
C LEU A 41 6.14 0.97 1.80
N GLY A 42 6.78 1.08 2.96
CA GLY A 42 7.85 2.05 3.21
C GLY A 42 9.22 1.53 2.76
N LEU A 43 9.52 1.61 1.47
CA LEU A 43 10.72 1.00 0.85
C LEU A 43 11.89 1.97 0.67
N GLY A 44 11.81 3.20 1.19
CA GLY A 44 12.80 4.25 0.93
C GLY A 44 14.24 3.93 1.37
N SER A 45 14.41 2.99 2.30
CA SER A 45 15.72 2.51 2.79
C SER A 45 16.04 1.09 2.35
N SER A 46 15.24 0.47 1.48
CA SER A 46 15.41 -0.92 1.05
C SER A 46 16.33 -1.01 -0.17
N THR A 47 17.08 -2.11 -0.28
CA THR A 47 17.69 -2.50 -1.57
C THR A 47 16.61 -3.00 -2.54
N VAL A 48 16.98 -3.18 -3.82
CA VAL A 48 16.06 -3.71 -4.83
C VAL A 48 15.58 -5.11 -4.45
N GLU A 49 16.48 -5.98 -3.99
CA GLU A 49 16.17 -7.36 -3.60
C GLU A 49 15.26 -7.39 -2.36
N GLN A 50 15.48 -6.47 -1.41
CA GLN A 50 14.62 -6.32 -0.25
C GLN A 50 13.22 -5.83 -0.64
N ALA A 51 13.14 -4.86 -1.55
CA ALA A 51 11.87 -4.35 -2.07
C ALA A 51 11.09 -5.45 -2.81
N GLU A 52 11.75 -6.21 -3.69
CA GLU A 52 11.14 -7.35 -4.40
C GLU A 52 10.59 -8.39 -3.42
N THR A 53 11.34 -8.73 -2.37
CA THR A 53 10.90 -9.67 -1.34
C THR A 53 9.67 -9.15 -0.59
N LEU A 54 9.61 -7.86 -0.27
CA LEU A 54 8.48 -7.26 0.46
C LEU A 54 7.23 -7.12 -0.41
N ILE A 55 7.38 -6.89 -1.72
CA ILE A 55 6.26 -6.77 -2.67
C ILE A 55 5.62 -8.12 -2.97
N ASN A 56 6.42 -9.19 -3.07
CA ASN A 56 5.96 -10.51 -3.51
C ASN A 56 5.62 -11.48 -2.34
N ARG A 57 5.54 -10.97 -1.11
CA ARG A 57 5.11 -11.73 0.06
C ARG A 57 3.59 -11.79 0.17
#